data_AF-A0A356UIR1-F1
#
_entry.id   AF-A0A356UIR1-F1
#
_cell.length_a   1.000
_cell.length_b   1.000
_cell.length_c   1.000
_cell.angle_alpha   90.00
_cell.angle_beta   90.00
_cell.angle_gamma   90.00
#
_symmetry.space_group_name_H-M   'P 1'
#
loop_
_entity.id
_entity.type
_entity.pdbx_description
1 polymer ?
#
loop_
_entity_poly.entity_id
_entity_poly.type
_entity_poly.pdbx_seq_one_letter_code
_entity_poly.pdbx_strand_id
1 'polypeptide(L)'
;MEENLKRLPLTEEHSEMAGYYFEVLETVENPEAIYEGKVGECIAVRQIEKGKYIVVVYRELSKEDGFVITAFLTRRKKQLERRRKIWQQ
;
A
#
# COMPACT_ATOMS: atom_id res chain seq x y z
N MET A 1 -3.27 28.07 -7.01
CA MET A 1 -1.93 27.47 -6.86
C MET A 1 -1.95 26.75 -5.54
N GLU A 2 -1.86 25.42 -5.63
CA GLU A 2 -1.40 24.47 -4.61
C GLU A 2 -1.76 24.74 -3.15
N GLU A 3 -2.89 24.19 -2.71
CA GLU A 3 -3.01 23.80 -1.31
C GLU A 3 -3.92 22.57 -1.20
N ASN A 4 -3.54 21.63 -0.33
CA ASN A 4 -4.12 20.30 -0.07
C ASN A 4 -3.37 19.09 -0.66
N LEU A 5 -2.04 19.08 -0.54
CA LEU A 5 -1.34 17.80 -0.40
C LEU A 5 -1.67 17.26 1.00
N LYS A 6 -2.66 16.37 1.07
CA LYS A 6 -3.03 15.55 2.24
C LYS A 6 -1.74 14.99 2.85
N ARG A 7 -1.29 15.53 4.00
CA ARG A 7 -0.09 15.04 4.69
C ARG A 7 -0.31 13.59 5.10
N LEU A 8 0.26 12.66 4.34
CA LEU A 8 0.39 11.27 4.75
C LEU A 8 1.34 11.24 5.97
N PRO A 9 0.94 10.74 7.14
CA PRO A 9 1.79 10.65 8.34
C PRO A 9 2.98 9.68 8.18
N LEU A 10 3.22 9.14 6.99
CA LEU A 10 4.26 8.16 6.68
C LEU A 10 5.69 8.73 6.71
N THR A 11 5.87 10.05 6.73
CA THR A 11 7.17 10.69 6.47
C THR A 11 7.97 11.10 7.70
N GLU A 12 7.37 11.29 8.88
CA GLU A 12 8.07 12.00 9.98
C GLU A 12 8.67 11.11 11.09
N GLU A 13 8.31 9.83 11.23
CA GLU A 13 8.77 9.01 12.37
C GLU A 13 9.50 7.69 11.99
N HIS A 14 9.61 7.34 10.70
CA HIS A 14 10.35 6.14 10.27
C HIS A 14 11.24 6.43 9.05
N SER A 15 12.54 6.60 9.30
CA SER A 15 13.59 6.84 8.29
C SER A 15 13.59 5.83 7.13
N GLU A 16 13.01 4.64 7.31
CA GLU A 16 13.01 3.58 6.30
C GLU A 16 11.95 3.76 5.20
N MET A 17 10.79 4.37 5.49
CA MET A 17 9.71 4.55 4.50
C MET A 17 9.72 5.91 3.81
N ALA A 18 10.48 6.89 4.33
CA ALA A 18 10.60 8.21 3.74
C ALA A 18 11.07 8.17 2.27
N GLY A 19 11.92 7.20 1.91
CA GLY A 19 12.39 6.99 0.54
C GLY A 19 11.43 6.21 -0.37
N TYR A 20 10.29 5.72 0.13
CA TYR A 20 9.36 4.87 -0.62
C TYR A 20 8.00 5.53 -0.89
N TYR A 21 7.91 6.86 -0.75
CA TYR A 21 6.64 7.59 -0.91
C TYR A 21 5.99 7.30 -2.28
N PHE A 22 6.77 7.40 -3.36
CA PHE A 22 6.29 7.11 -4.71
C PHE A 22 5.91 5.65 -4.88
N GLU A 23 6.67 4.73 -4.29
CA GLU A 23 6.38 3.31 -4.34
C GLU A 23 5.08 2.95 -3.62
N VAL A 24 4.75 3.66 -2.53
CA VAL A 24 3.46 3.52 -1.84
C VAL A 24 2.32 3.96 -2.75
N LEU A 25 2.42 5.15 -3.35
CA LEU A 25 1.39 5.67 -4.26
C LEU A 25 1.21 4.75 -5.47
N GLU A 26 2.30 4.38 -6.13
CA GLU A 26 2.29 3.47 -7.28
C GLU A 26 1.68 2.11 -6.93
N THR A 27 1.84 1.63 -5.69
CA THR A 27 1.25 0.36 -5.27
C THR A 27 -0.25 0.45 -5.03
N VAL A 28 -0.76 1.62 -4.65
CA VAL A 28 -2.20 1.84 -4.53
C VAL A 28 -2.83 1.98 -5.93
N GLU A 29 -2.16 2.69 -6.84
CA GLU A 29 -2.66 2.95 -8.19
C GLU A 29 -2.52 1.73 -9.11
N ASN A 30 -1.38 1.06 -9.09
CA ASN A 30 -1.04 -0.08 -9.95
C ASN A 30 -0.54 -1.29 -9.13
N PRO A 31 -1.39 -1.91 -8.29
CA PRO A 31 -1.02 -3.12 -7.55
C PRO A 31 -0.82 -4.32 -8.49
N GLU A 32 0.00 -5.29 -8.07
CA GLU A 32 0.02 -6.61 -8.72
C GLU A 32 -1.12 -7.50 -8.20
N ALA A 33 -1.49 -7.33 -6.94
CA ALA A 33 -2.59 -8.03 -6.30
C ALA A 33 -3.16 -7.21 -5.14
N ILE A 34 -4.47 -7.36 -4.93
CA ILE A 34 -5.16 -6.82 -3.77
C ILE A 34 -5.74 -7.98 -2.97
N TYR A 35 -5.45 -7.98 -1.66
CA TYR A 35 -6.00 -8.92 -0.70
C TYR A 35 -6.97 -8.22 0.25
N GLU A 36 -7.92 -8.99 0.77
CA GLU A 36 -8.85 -8.50 1.77
C GLU A 36 -8.16 -8.33 3.14
N GLY A 37 -8.43 -7.18 3.74
CA GLY A 37 -8.12 -6.87 5.13
C GLY A 37 -9.02 -7.64 6.11
N LYS A 38 -8.99 -7.25 7.38
CA LYS A 38 -9.85 -7.90 8.39
C LYS A 38 -11.17 -7.16 8.57
N VAL A 39 -11.16 -5.84 8.40
CA VAL A 39 -12.29 -4.96 8.68
C VAL A 39 -12.45 -3.97 7.52
N GLY A 40 -12.60 -4.50 6.31
CA GLY A 40 -12.88 -3.69 5.11
C GLY A 40 -11.67 -2.92 4.56
N GLU A 41 -10.45 -3.18 5.02
CA GLU A 41 -9.25 -2.66 4.36
C GLU A 41 -8.94 -3.44 3.09
N CYS A 42 -8.28 -2.76 2.14
CA CYS A 42 -7.57 -3.38 1.04
C CYS A 42 -6.09 -3.50 1.40
N ILE A 43 -5.46 -4.59 0.94
CA ILE A 43 -4.03 -4.83 1.08
C ILE A 43 -3.45 -4.96 -0.32
N ALA A 44 -2.95 -3.85 -0.86
CA ALA A 44 -2.27 -3.80 -2.13
C ALA A 44 -0.82 -4.27 -1.98
N VAL A 45 -0.34 -5.02 -2.97
CA VAL A 45 1.00 -5.59 -2.99
C VAL A 45 1.62 -5.35 -4.36
N ARG A 46 2.86 -4.87 -4.38
CA ARG A 46 3.66 -4.71 -5.59
C ARG A 46 5.11 -5.11 -5.34
N GLN A 47 5.73 -5.76 -6.30
CA GLN A 47 7.14 -6.10 -6.23
C GLN A 47 7.98 -4.90 -6.68
N ILE A 48 8.92 -4.46 -5.84
CA ILE A 48 9.79 -3.31 -6.15
C ILE A 48 11.21 -3.72 -6.51
N GLU A 49 11.65 -4.89 -6.04
CA GLU A 49 12.90 -5.54 -6.44
C GLU A 49 12.69 -7.06 -6.43
N LYS A 50 13.61 -7.85 -6.98
CA LYS A 50 13.49 -9.31 -6.99
C LYS A 50 13.29 -9.87 -5.56
N GLY A 51 12.09 -10.39 -5.29
CA GLY A 51 11.71 -10.96 -3.99
C GLY A 51 11.45 -9.94 -2.87
N LYS A 52 11.43 -8.64 -3.16
CA LYS A 52 11.10 -7.57 -2.21
C LYS A 52 9.82 -6.87 -2.65
N TYR A 53 8.86 -6.86 -1.74
CA TYR A 53 7.52 -6.33 -1.97
C TYR A 53 7.28 -5.15 -1.05
N ILE A 54 6.59 -4.15 -1.58
CA ILE A 54 5.92 -3.15 -0.75
C ILE A 54 4.47 -3.58 -0.59
N VAL A 55 3.98 -3.46 0.63
CA VAL A 55 2.61 -3.78 1.01
C VAL A 55 1.98 -2.52 1.57
N VAL A 56 0.83 -2.14 1.02
CA VAL A 56 0.08 -0.95 1.43
C VAL A 56 -1.28 -1.38 1.90
N VAL A 57 -1.60 -1.06 3.16
CA VAL A 57 -2.93 -1.27 3.74
C VAL A 57 -3.66 0.06 3.72
N TYR A 58 -4.83 0.08 3.09
CA TYR A 58 -5.59 1.31 2.86
C TYR A 58 -7.10 1.05 2.90
N ARG A 59 -7.88 2.11 3.00
CA ARG A 59 -9.33 2.08 2.82
C ARG A 59 -9.74 3.08 1.76
N GLU A 60 -10.63 2.64 0.88
CA GLU A 60 -11.35 3.51 -0.04
C GLU A 60 -12.62 4.01 0.66
N LEU A 61 -12.83 5.32 0.66
CA LEU A 61 -14.05 5.96 1.15
C LEU A 61 -15.01 6.25 -0.01
N SER A 62 -14.46 6.45 -1.21
CA SER A 62 -15.20 6.58 -2.47
C SER A 62 -14.28 6.17 -3.64
N LYS A 63 -14.74 6.33 -4.88
CA LYS A 63 -13.91 6.08 -6.07
C LYS A 63 -12.71 7.02 -6.19
N GLU A 64 -12.74 8.17 -5.53
CA GLU A 64 -11.73 9.24 -5.66
C GLU A 64 -11.11 9.62 -4.31
N ASP A 65 -11.51 8.96 -3.21
CA ASP A 65 -11.03 9.30 -1.89
C ASP A 65 -10.77 8.07 -1.03
N GLY A 66 -9.80 8.20 -0.14
CA GLY A 66 -9.34 7.16 0.76
C GLY A 66 -8.16 7.63 1.59
N PHE A 67 -7.57 6.67 2.29
CA PHE A 67 -6.35 6.90 3.05
C PHE A 67 -5.53 5.62 3.21
N VAL A 68 -4.21 5.79 3.21
CA VAL A 68 -3.28 4.73 3.60
C VAL A 68 -3.26 4.65 5.13
N ILE A 69 -3.47 3.45 5.65
CA ILE A 69 -3.38 3.14 7.08
C ILE A 69 -1.92 2.88 7.45
N THR A 70 -1.24 2.02 6.68
CA THR A 70 0.17 1.68 6.89
C THR A 70 0.78 1.12 5.61
N ALA A 71 2.10 1.24 5.50
CA ALA A 71 2.88 0.62 4.43
C ALA A 71 4.17 0.02 5.00
N PHE A 72 4.62 -1.10 4.45
CA PHE A 72 5.84 -1.76 4.87
C PHE A 72 6.45 -2.62 3.77
N LEU A 73 7.74 -2.93 3.92
CA LEU A 73 8.47 -3.82 3.04
C LEU A 73 8.48 -5.26 3.57
N THR A 74 8.42 -6.23 2.66
CA THR A 74 8.56 -7.64 3.03
C THR A 74 9.19 -8.47 1.93
N ARG A 75 9.88 -9.53 2.31
CA ARG A 75 10.30 -10.60 1.38
C ARG A 75 9.43 -11.86 1.50
N ARG A 76 8.42 -11.84 2.37
CA ARG A 76 7.60 -13.01 2.75
C ARG A 76 6.28 -13.08 1.97
N LYS A 77 6.36 -13.16 0.64
CA LYS A 77 5.17 -13.20 -0.26
C LYS A 77 4.14 -14.26 0.15
N LYS A 78 4.61 -15.47 0.51
CA LYS A 78 3.75 -16.60 0.91
C LYS A 78 2.82 -16.31 2.08
N GLN A 79 3.14 -15.36 2.95
CA GLN A 79 2.25 -14.97 4.06
C GLN A 79 1.06 -14.13 3.57
N LEU A 80 1.27 -13.31 2.54
CA LEU A 80 0.22 -12.50 1.91
C LEU A 80 -0.74 -13.39 1.12
N GLU A 81 -0.21 -14.37 0.38
CA GLU A 81 -0.98 -15.31 -0.44
C GLU A 81 -1.95 -16.21 0.35
N ARG A 82 -1.81 -16.27 1.69
CA ARG A 82 -2.75 -16.96 2.58
C ARG A 82 -4.03 -16.16 2.83
N ARG A 83 -4.07 -14.87 2.47
CA ARG A 83 -5.24 -14.01 2.60
C ARG A 83 -6.15 -14.20 1.39
N ARG A 84 -7.44 -13.91 1.56
CA ARG A 84 -8.38 -13.88 0.43
C ARG A 84 -7.94 -12.81 -0.56
N LYS A 85 -7.62 -13.24 -1.79
CA LYS A 85 -7.30 -12.34 -2.89
C LYS A 85 -8.61 -11.86 -3.53
N ILE A 86 -8.76 -10.55 -3.67
CA ILE A 86 -9.97 -9.93 -4.22
C ILE A 86 -9.75 -9.38 -5.63
N TRP A 87 -8.49 -9.14 -6.01
CA TRP A 87 -8.13 -8.70 -7.35
C TRP A 87 -6.67 -9.04 -7.68
N GLN A 88 -6.37 -9.21 -8.97
CA GLN A 88 -5.03 -9.43 -9.51
C GLN A 88 -4.92 -8.90 -10.94
N GLN A 89 -3.75 -8.39 -11.30
CA GLN A 89 -3.38 -8.10 -12.69
C GLN A 89 -2.97 -9.38 -13.46
#